data_AF-A0A3Q3GZ49-F1
#
_entry.id   AF-A0A3Q3GZ49-F1
#
_cell.length_a   1.000
_cell.length_b   1.000
_cell.length_c   1.000
_cell.angle_alpha   90.00
_cell.angle_beta   90.00
_cell.angle_gamma   90.00
#
_symmetry.space_group_name_H-M   'P 1'
#
loop_
_entity.id
_entity.type
_entity.pdbx_description
1 polymer ?
#
loop_
_entity_poly.entity_id
_entity_poly.type
_entity_poly.pdbx_seq_one_letter_code
_entity_poly.pdbx_strand_id
1 'polypeptide(L)'
;MYRNVLGRLVTETVRVHVKKTHLIERVRAAAVSVRTFSDVKDGVQQPFDASLLHFLVCPLSKKPLRYDADTNELINEDLGIAYPIIDGIPNMIPQEARLIQKDTLTTPTQG
;
A
#
# COMPACT_ATOMS: atom_id res chain seq x y z
N MET A 1 31.65 38.80 -43.09
CA MET A 1 30.60 38.11 -43.88
C MET A 1 29.82 37.17 -42.97
N TYR A 2 28.87 37.67 -42.20
CA TYR A 2 27.92 36.81 -41.48
C TYR A 2 26.64 37.60 -41.16
N ARG A 3 25.50 36.93 -41.43
CA ARG A 3 24.18 37.13 -40.81
C ARG A 3 23.30 38.26 -41.35
N ASN A 4 22.82 38.05 -42.58
CA ASN A 4 21.45 38.42 -42.93
C ASN A 4 20.63 37.13 -43.00
N VAL A 5 19.63 36.99 -42.12
CA VAL A 5 18.25 36.51 -42.37
C VAL A 5 17.64 35.98 -41.08
N LEU A 6 16.86 36.81 -40.38
CA LEU A 6 15.53 36.45 -39.91
C LEU A 6 14.80 37.69 -39.34
N GLY A 7 14.47 38.63 -40.20
CA GLY A 7 13.54 39.73 -39.89
C GLY A 7 12.19 39.43 -40.51
N ARG A 8 11.30 38.73 -39.79
CA ARG A 8 9.86 38.64 -40.07
C ARG A 8 9.16 38.09 -38.83
N LEU A 9 8.53 38.95 -38.03
CA LEU A 9 7.08 39.07 -38.04
C LEU A 9 6.66 40.24 -37.14
N VAL A 10 6.17 41.27 -37.82
CA VAL A 10 5.25 42.28 -37.28
C VAL A 10 4.05 41.54 -36.69
N THR A 11 3.64 41.89 -35.48
CA THR A 11 2.24 42.28 -35.21
C THR A 11 2.14 42.93 -33.84
N GLU A 12 1.66 44.17 -33.87
CA GLU A 12 1.25 44.99 -32.74
C GLU A 12 0.32 44.20 -31.82
N THR A 13 0.63 44.24 -30.51
CA THR A 13 -0.26 43.72 -29.48
C THR A 13 -1.37 44.74 -29.24
N VAL A 14 -2.48 44.59 -29.96
CA VAL A 14 -3.74 45.28 -29.62
C VAL A 14 -4.20 44.77 -28.25
N ARG A 15 -4.07 45.62 -27.22
CA ARG A 15 -4.67 45.37 -25.91
C ARG A 15 -6.19 45.53 -26.02
N VAL A 16 -6.90 44.42 -26.15
CA VAL A 16 -8.35 44.41 -25.99
C VAL A 16 -8.67 44.34 -24.50
N HIS A 17 -9.09 45.47 -23.94
CA HIS A 17 -9.55 45.56 -22.55
C HIS A 17 -11.01 45.11 -22.46
N VAL A 18 -11.25 43.84 -22.13
CA VAL A 18 -12.59 43.33 -21.87
C VAL A 18 -12.94 43.56 -20.40
N LYS A 19 -13.70 44.62 -20.12
CA LYS A 19 -14.42 44.76 -18.84
C LYS A 19 -15.57 43.77 -18.84
N LYS A 20 -15.33 42.54 -18.39
CA LYS A 20 -16.41 41.57 -18.16
C LYS A 20 -16.89 41.72 -16.71
N THR A 21 -17.93 42.54 -16.55
CA THR A 21 -18.81 42.57 -15.37
C THR A 21 -19.32 41.15 -15.11
N HIS A 22 -18.70 40.46 -14.16
CA HIS A 22 -19.12 39.13 -13.74
C HIS A 22 -20.21 39.27 -12.68
N LEU A 23 -21.42 39.56 -13.15
CA LEU A 23 -22.65 39.32 -12.41
C LEU A 23 -22.92 37.80 -12.49
N ILE A 24 -22.22 37.01 -11.68
CA ILE A 24 -22.66 35.65 -11.37
C ILE A 24 -22.85 35.56 -9.86
N GLU A 25 -24.11 35.73 -9.53
CA GLU A 25 -24.84 35.40 -8.32
C GLU A 25 -24.13 34.36 -7.45
N ARG A 26 -23.73 34.80 -6.25
CA ARG A 26 -23.31 33.95 -5.15
C ARG A 26 -24.46 32.99 -4.83
N VAL A 27 -24.47 31.82 -5.47
CA VAL A 27 -25.08 30.65 -4.86
C VAL A 27 -24.36 30.49 -3.53
N ARG A 28 -25.03 30.90 -2.45
CA ARG A 28 -24.67 30.48 -1.10
C ARG A 28 -24.76 28.96 -1.13
N ALA A 29 -23.64 28.32 -1.48
CA ALA A 29 -23.38 26.99 -1.02
C ALA A 29 -23.49 27.09 0.50
N ALA A 30 -24.61 26.64 1.04
CA ALA A 30 -24.62 26.15 2.41
C ALA A 30 -23.37 25.29 2.53
N ALA A 31 -22.52 25.60 3.51
CA ALA A 31 -21.30 24.85 3.77
C ALA A 31 -21.70 23.44 4.23
N VAL A 32 -22.11 22.60 3.28
CA VAL A 32 -22.28 21.18 3.48
C VAL A 32 -20.86 20.66 3.53
N SER A 33 -20.41 20.33 4.74
CA SER A 33 -19.18 19.59 4.94
C SER A 33 -19.35 18.21 4.31
N VAL A 34 -19.01 18.09 3.03
CA VAL A 34 -18.89 16.80 2.36
C VAL A 34 -17.73 16.09 3.05
N ARG A 35 -18.03 15.02 3.80
CA ARG A 35 -17.00 14.18 4.39
C ARG A 35 -16.34 13.39 3.25
N THR A 36 -15.14 13.77 2.86
CA THR A 36 -14.34 12.99 1.91
C THR A 36 -13.94 11.69 2.59
N PHE A 37 -14.08 10.55 1.91
CA PHE A 37 -13.74 9.23 2.44
C PHE A 37 -12.23 9.01 2.64
N SER A 38 -11.40 9.97 2.23
CA SER A 38 -9.96 9.80 2.05
C SER A 38 -9.11 10.23 3.25
N ASP A 39 -9.70 10.83 4.29
CA ASP A 39 -8.95 11.53 5.35
C ASP A 39 -8.82 10.77 6.68
N VAL A 40 -9.24 9.50 6.75
CA VAL A 40 -9.04 8.68 7.96
C VAL A 40 -7.89 7.71 7.72
N LYS A 41 -6.66 8.21 7.88
CA LYS A 41 -5.50 7.33 8.14
C LYS A 41 -5.38 7.21 9.65
N ASP A 42 -6.27 6.43 10.26
CA ASP A 42 -6.10 6.00 11.65
C ASP A 42 -4.86 5.10 11.71
N GLY A 43 -3.72 5.70 12.04
CA GLY A 43 -2.38 5.08 12.00
C GLY A 43 -2.12 4.08 13.12
N VAL A 44 -3.13 3.31 13.53
CA VAL A 44 -2.96 2.27 14.55
C VAL A 44 -2.56 0.98 13.84
N GLN A 45 -1.26 0.65 13.85
CA GLN A 45 -0.81 -0.69 13.45
C GLN A 45 -1.33 -1.67 14.50
N GLN A 46 -2.30 -2.49 14.11
CA GLN A 46 -2.89 -3.47 15.02
C GLN A 46 -1.95 -4.68 15.13
N PRO A 47 -1.56 -5.08 16.35
CA PRO A 47 -0.80 -6.30 16.54
C PRO A 47 -1.68 -7.51 16.21
N PHE A 48 -1.06 -8.57 15.70
CA PHE A 48 -1.75 -9.84 15.47
C PHE A 48 -2.15 -10.50 16.78
N ASP A 49 -3.40 -10.95 16.89
CA ASP A 49 -3.89 -11.67 18.06
C ASP A 49 -3.62 -13.17 17.92
N ALA A 50 -2.68 -13.69 18.72
CA ALA A 50 -2.32 -15.10 18.76
C ALA A 50 -3.48 -16.02 19.15
N SER A 51 -4.54 -15.51 19.80
CA SER A 51 -5.74 -16.28 20.13
C SER A 51 -6.45 -16.81 18.87
N LEU A 52 -6.26 -16.14 17.72
CA LEU A 52 -6.83 -16.53 16.43
C LEU A 52 -6.18 -17.78 15.84
N LEU A 53 -4.99 -18.17 16.30
CA LEU A 53 -4.27 -19.33 15.77
C LEU A 53 -5.08 -20.62 15.84
N HIS A 54 -5.97 -20.74 16.82
CA HIS A 54 -6.82 -21.93 16.97
C HIS A 54 -7.85 -22.08 15.83
N PHE A 55 -8.15 -21.00 15.11
CA PHE A 55 -9.08 -20.99 13.99
C PHE A 55 -8.38 -20.93 12.63
N LEU A 56 -7.07 -20.64 12.60
CA LEU A 56 -6.29 -20.47 11.39
C LEU A 56 -5.61 -21.76 10.96
N VAL A 57 -5.68 -22.04 9.66
CA VAL A 57 -5.00 -23.17 9.02
C VAL A 57 -4.30 -22.72 7.76
N CYS A 58 -3.24 -23.44 7.38
CA CYS A 58 -2.53 -23.21 6.12
C CYS A 58 -3.48 -23.38 4.92
N PRO A 59 -3.50 -22.45 3.95
CA PRO A 59 -4.38 -22.56 2.78
C PRO A 59 -4.04 -23.76 1.89
N LEU A 60 -2.78 -24.23 1.92
CA LEU A 60 -2.30 -25.35 1.11
C LEU A 60 -2.46 -26.70 1.83
N SER A 61 -1.94 -26.84 3.05
CA SER A 61 -1.91 -28.12 3.77
C SER A 61 -3.11 -28.37 4.67
N LYS A 62 -3.93 -27.33 4.94
CA LYS A 62 -5.05 -27.36 5.91
C LYS A 62 -4.65 -27.72 7.34
N LYS A 63 -3.35 -27.65 7.66
CA LYS A 63 -2.80 -27.91 8.99
C LYS A 63 -2.68 -26.62 9.80
N PRO A 64 -2.61 -26.71 11.14
CA PRO A 64 -2.39 -25.55 12.00
C PRO A 64 -1.08 -24.83 11.64
N LEU A 65 -1.06 -23.53 11.94
CA LEU A 65 0.09 -22.64 11.75
C LEU A 65 0.71 -22.28 13.10
N ARG A 66 2.02 -22.07 13.12
CA ARG A 66 2.74 -21.51 14.28
C ARG A 66 2.94 -20.02 14.04
N TYR A 67 2.59 -19.18 15.01
CA TYR A 67 2.96 -17.77 14.97
C TYR A 67 4.40 -17.58 15.45
N ASP A 68 5.15 -16.77 14.73
CA ASP A 68 6.47 -16.31 15.10
C ASP A 68 6.40 -14.81 15.38
N ALA A 69 6.57 -14.43 16.65
CA ALA A 69 6.47 -13.04 17.07
C ALA A 69 7.72 -12.23 16.71
N ASP A 70 8.87 -12.88 16.50
CA ASP A 70 10.12 -12.20 16.18
C ASP A 70 10.13 -11.72 14.73
N THR A 71 9.61 -12.55 13.81
CA THR A 71 9.48 -12.20 12.38
C THR A 71 8.10 -11.67 12.01
N ASN A 72 7.11 -11.79 12.89
CA ASN A 72 5.70 -11.47 12.66
C ASN A 72 5.10 -12.27 11.49
N GLU A 73 5.23 -13.61 11.57
CA GLU A 73 4.85 -14.52 10.49
C GLU A 73 4.08 -15.74 10.98
N LEU A 74 3.28 -16.33 10.09
CA LEU A 74 2.63 -17.61 10.30
C LEU A 74 3.38 -18.71 9.55
N ILE A 75 3.97 -19.63 10.31
CA ILE A 75 4.86 -20.67 9.82
C ILE A 75 4.09 -21.99 9.67
N ASN A 76 4.30 -22.63 8.53
CA ASN A 76 3.95 -24.03 8.31
C ASN A 76 5.24 -24.87 8.27
N GLU A 77 5.48 -25.63 9.34
CA GLU A 77 6.68 -26.46 9.53
C GLU A 77 6.78 -27.64 8.53
N ASP A 78 5.64 -28.12 8.03
CA ASP A 78 5.59 -29.27 7.13
C ASP A 78 6.01 -28.92 5.70
N LEU A 79 5.56 -27.75 5.23
CA LEU A 79 5.90 -27.23 3.91
C LEU A 79 7.16 -26.37 3.93
N GLY A 80 7.65 -25.98 5.11
CA GLY A 80 8.78 -25.08 5.23
C GLY A 80 8.49 -23.71 4.61
N ILE A 81 7.30 -23.16 4.87
CA ILE A 81 6.89 -21.84 4.37
C ILE A 81 6.40 -20.93 5.51
N ALA A 82 6.53 -19.62 5.32
CA ALA A 82 6.07 -18.59 6.23
C ALA A 82 5.20 -17.56 5.49
N TYR A 83 4.06 -17.20 6.08
CA TYR A 83 3.17 -16.14 5.59
C TYR A 83 3.38 -14.87 6.42
N PRO A 84 3.72 -13.73 5.81
CA PRO A 84 3.93 -12.49 6.55
C PRO A 84 2.63 -11.91 7.08
N ILE A 85 2.69 -11.21 8.21
CA ILE A 85 1.57 -10.44 8.75
C ILE A 85 1.83 -8.95 8.55
N ILE A 86 0.92 -8.25 7.86
CA ILE A 86 1.06 -6.84 7.49
C ILE A 86 -0.12 -6.08 8.08
N ASP A 87 0.15 -5.07 8.90
CA ASP A 87 -0.86 -4.28 9.62
C ASP A 87 -1.86 -5.15 10.43
N GLY A 88 -1.37 -6.25 11.02
CA GLY A 88 -2.17 -7.21 11.78
C GLY A 88 -2.96 -8.20 10.93
N ILE A 89 -2.87 -8.10 9.59
CA ILE A 89 -3.61 -8.95 8.65
C ILE A 89 -2.65 -10.01 8.08
N PRO A 90 -2.93 -11.31 8.27
CA PRO A 90 -2.14 -12.38 7.67
C PRO A 90 -2.25 -12.41 6.15
N ASN A 91 -1.13 -12.32 5.45
CA ASN A 91 -1.08 -12.46 4.01
C ASN A 91 -0.83 -13.92 3.61
N MET A 92 -1.92 -14.67 3.47
CA MET A 92 -1.87 -16.11 3.16
C MET A 92 -1.95 -16.42 1.66
N ILE A 93 -1.34 -15.59 0.81
CA ILE A 93 -1.25 -15.84 -0.63
C ILE A 93 -0.12 -16.85 -0.87
N PRO A 94 -0.39 -18.04 -1.47
CA PRO A 94 0.64 -19.07 -1.68
C PRO A 94 1.89 -18.61 -2.41
N GLN A 95 1.74 -17.68 -3.37
CA GLN A 95 2.83 -17.13 -4.18
C GLN A 95 3.71 -16.14 -3.41
N GLU A 96 3.19 -15.55 -2.33
CA GLU A 96 3.90 -14.58 -1.49
C GLU A 96 4.49 -15.23 -0.23
N ALA A 97 4.19 -16.52 -0.01
CA ALA A 97 4.76 -17.29 1.07
C ALA A 97 6.29 -17.36 0.93
N ARG A 98 7.01 -17.02 1.99
CA ARG A 98 8.47 -17.09 2.02
C ARG A 98 8.92 -18.50 2.39
N LEU A 99 9.94 -19.02 1.72
CA LEU A 99 10.56 -20.28 2.09
C LEU A 99 11.37 -20.09 3.38
N ILE A 100 11.22 -21.03 4.31
CA ILE A 100 12.08 -21.13 5.50
C ILE A 100 12.99 -22.34 5.34
N GLN A 101 14.29 -22.15 5.53
CA GLN A 101 15.23 -23.27 5.59
C GLN A 101 14.99 -24.01 6.90
N LYS A 102 14.69 -25.30 6.81
CA LYS A 102 14.66 -26.16 7.98
C LYS A 102 16.10 -26.55 8.27
N ASP A 103 16.72 -25.90 9.25
CA ASP A 103 18.05 -26.29 9.72
C ASP A 103 17.95 -27.66 10.42
N THR A 104 18.02 -28.73 9.63
CA THR A 104 18.01 -30.12 10.09
C THR A 104 19.37 -30.55 10.65
N LEU A 105 20.03 -29.69 11.43
CA LEU A 105 21.24 -30.03 12.19
C LEU A 105 20.88 -30.63 13.55
N THR A 106 20.20 -31.77 13.53
CA THR A 106 20.20 -32.71 14.67
C THR A 106 20.41 -34.11 14.11
N THR A 107 21.60 -34.38 13.60
CA THR A 107 22.12 -35.73 13.50
C THR A 107 22.30 -36.24 14.94
N PRO A 108 21.61 -37.31 15.39
CA PRO A 108 22.02 -37.99 16.60
C PRO A 108 23.40 -38.58 16.31
N THR A 109 24.44 -37.98 16.89
CA THR A 109 25.74 -38.64 17.00
C THR A 109 25.52 -39.79 17.98
N GLN A 110 25.21 -40.98 17.45
CA GLN A 110 25.35 -42.21 18.20
C GLN A 110 26.85 -42.51 18.33
N GLY A 111 27.31 -42.54 19.58
CA GLY A 111 28.56 -43.11 20.02
C GLY A 111 28.27 -44.18 21.05
#